data_AF-A0A7S0ETN4-F1
#
_entry.id   AF-A0A7S0ETN4-F1
#
_cell.length_a   1.000
_cell.length_b   1.000
_cell.length_c   1.000
_cell.angle_alpha   90.00
_cell.angle_beta   90.00
_cell.angle_gamma   90.00
#
_symmetry.space_group_name_H-M   'P 1'
#
loop_
_entity.id
_entity.type
_entity.pdbx_description
1 polymer ?
#
loop_
_entity_poly.entity_id
_entity_poly.type
_entity_poly.pdbx_seq_one_letter_code
_entity_poly.pdbx_strand_id
1 'polypeptide(L)'
;GVVLLSSPTMLARLVCALAVGSSSALQIGAPQGRRAFLSQLAAAGTLAASPLAAQAISARTGLSSPFTGEYDDKNHPGCLRSVKVVGAKLDASGRKGPPLAYVKGVDGLPAASKTCPKGQKPGLTDVWSSNGKVSVDNDGVDTITIDFTEKTNGKVGLLVGKFDEFNGQPGILFPDGNKWVKVNGGTPDRRPPNETLKAEQ
;
A
#
# COMPACT_ATOMS: atom_id res chain seq x y z
N GLY A 1 -49.38 39.40 -12.34
CA GLY A 1 -50.49 38.98 -11.46
C GLY A 1 -49.97 37.94 -10.49
N VAL A 2 -50.40 38.06 -9.22
CA VAL A 2 -50.21 37.17 -8.04
C VAL A 2 -48.74 37.09 -7.55
N VAL A 3 -48.25 37.70 -6.47
CA VAL A 3 -48.69 38.14 -5.12
C VAL A 3 -48.96 37.04 -4.08
N LEU A 4 -48.31 37.22 -2.92
CA LEU A 4 -48.59 36.77 -1.53
C LEU A 4 -48.06 35.37 -1.10
N LEU A 5 -47.56 35.12 0.12
CA LEU A 5 -47.05 35.95 1.24
C LEU A 5 -46.65 34.99 2.40
N SER A 6 -45.82 35.50 3.31
CA SER A 6 -45.84 35.29 4.77
C SER A 6 -45.16 34.10 5.47
N SER A 7 -44.19 34.53 6.31
CA SER A 7 -43.47 34.03 7.50
C SER A 7 -44.37 33.50 8.66
N PRO A 8 -43.94 33.32 9.96
CA PRO A 8 -42.64 33.53 10.67
C PRO A 8 -42.32 32.52 11.82
N THR A 9 -41.38 32.90 12.72
CA THR A 9 -41.07 32.43 14.11
C THR A 9 -39.96 31.37 14.24
N MET A 10 -38.99 31.42 15.16
CA MET A 10 -38.72 32.21 16.39
C MET A 10 -37.20 32.09 16.66
N LEU A 11 -36.41 33.18 16.68
CA LEU A 11 -35.95 33.95 17.86
C LEU A 11 -35.40 33.16 19.07
N ALA A 12 -34.20 33.59 19.50
CA ALA A 12 -33.64 33.61 20.88
C ALA A 12 -32.55 32.57 21.19
N ARG A 13 -31.42 32.88 21.86
CA ARG A 13 -30.75 34.10 22.34
C ARG A 13 -29.47 33.65 23.07
N LEU A 14 -28.42 34.49 23.07
CA LEU A 14 -27.44 34.73 24.17
C LEU A 14 -26.48 33.54 24.54
N VAL A 15 -25.22 33.69 24.96
CA VAL A 15 -24.48 34.76 25.67
C VAL A 15 -23.00 34.65 25.30
N CYS A 16 -22.38 35.77 24.89
CA CYS A 16 -20.93 35.97 25.01
C CYS A 16 -20.66 36.47 26.43
N ALA A 17 -19.91 35.72 27.23
CA ALA A 17 -19.39 36.17 28.51
C ALA A 17 -17.86 36.21 28.44
N LEU A 18 -17.34 37.43 28.30
CA LEU A 18 -15.97 37.79 28.65
C LEU A 18 -15.86 37.78 30.19
N ALA A 19 -14.89 37.06 30.73
CA ALA A 19 -14.40 37.29 32.08
C ALA A 19 -12.87 37.38 32.03
N VAL A 20 -12.40 38.62 32.06
CA VAL A 20 -11.02 39.02 32.33
C VAL A 20 -10.96 39.35 33.84
N GLY A 21 -9.94 38.83 34.53
CA GLY A 21 -9.62 39.11 35.93
C GLY A 21 -9.10 37.84 36.62
N SER A 22 -8.02 37.82 37.39
CA SER A 22 -7.31 38.89 38.07
C SER A 22 -5.87 38.47 38.39
N SER A 23 -4.97 39.45 38.41
CA SER A 23 -3.58 39.34 38.88
C SER A 23 -3.47 39.19 40.41
N SER A 24 -2.29 38.73 40.85
CA SER A 24 -1.69 38.71 42.21
C SER A 24 -1.60 37.29 42.78
N ALA A 25 -0.48 36.76 43.28
CA ALA A 25 0.78 37.37 43.65
C ALA A 25 1.93 36.34 43.49
N LEU A 26 3.09 36.81 43.03
CA LEU A 26 4.37 36.13 43.25
C LEU A 26 4.69 36.21 44.74
N GLN A 27 4.69 35.07 45.44
CA GLN A 27 5.43 34.92 46.69
C GLN A 27 6.73 34.17 46.40
N ILE A 28 7.77 34.96 46.10
CA ILE A 28 9.15 34.51 46.10
C ILE A 28 9.55 34.34 47.57
N GLY A 29 9.41 33.12 48.08
CA GLY A 29 10.10 32.69 49.29
C GLY A 29 11.56 32.43 48.97
N ALA A 30 12.46 33.28 49.49
CA ALA A 30 13.90 33.08 49.41
C ALA A 30 14.36 31.90 50.30
N PRO A 31 15.53 31.29 50.00
CA PRO A 31 15.82 29.89 50.30
C PRO A 31 16.47 29.70 51.66
N GLN A 32 16.10 28.65 52.39
CA GLN A 32 16.88 28.18 53.54
C GLN A 32 16.99 26.66 53.56
N GLY A 33 18.24 26.17 53.45
CA GLY A 33 18.61 24.81 53.81
C GLY A 33 19.29 24.03 52.70
N ARG A 34 20.57 23.68 52.90
CA ARG A 34 21.38 22.79 52.05
C ARG A 34 20.94 21.31 52.12
N ARG A 35 19.66 21.03 52.37
CA ARG A 35 19.06 19.70 52.47
C ARG A 35 17.73 19.59 51.71
N ALA A 36 17.66 20.18 50.53
CA ALA A 36 16.52 20.06 49.62
C ALA A 36 16.94 19.49 48.25
N PHE A 37 17.81 18.47 48.25
CA PHE A 37 18.31 17.86 47.01
C PHE A 37 17.43 16.73 46.44
N LEU A 38 16.21 16.48 46.95
CA LEU A 38 15.45 15.30 46.51
C LEU A 38 13.94 15.44 46.37
N SER A 39 13.37 16.64 46.35
CA SER A 39 11.92 16.75 46.15
C SER A 39 11.50 18.18 45.80
N GLN A 40 11.52 18.51 44.51
CA GLN A 40 10.64 19.50 43.86
C GLN A 40 11.02 19.67 42.38
N LEU A 41 10.47 18.79 41.54
CA LEU A 41 10.19 19.08 40.12
C LEU A 41 8.92 18.29 39.74
N ALA A 42 7.83 18.65 40.41
CA ALA A 42 6.48 18.30 40.01
C ALA A 42 5.75 19.62 39.79
N ALA A 43 5.81 20.15 38.57
CA ALA A 43 4.83 21.03 37.95
C ALA A 43 5.44 21.70 36.71
N ALA A 44 5.15 21.15 35.53
CA ALA A 44 4.79 21.87 34.30
C ALA A 44 5.07 20.97 33.10
N GLY A 45 4.01 20.59 32.39
CA GLY A 45 4.12 20.06 31.03
C GLY A 45 4.10 18.55 30.89
N THR A 46 3.12 17.85 31.47
CA THR A 46 2.66 16.61 30.81
C THR A 46 1.79 17.03 29.63
N LEU A 47 2.42 17.40 28.51
CA LEU A 47 1.77 17.22 27.22
C LEU A 47 1.49 15.72 27.16
N ALA A 48 0.24 15.34 27.38
CA ALA A 48 -0.23 14.00 27.10
C ALA A 48 -0.01 13.79 25.60
N ALA A 49 1.15 13.23 25.24
CA ALA A 49 1.35 12.64 23.95
C ALA A 49 0.40 11.45 23.91
N SER A 50 -0.85 11.70 23.47
CA SER A 50 -1.73 10.63 23.06
C SER A 50 -0.94 9.80 22.07
N PRO A 51 -0.65 8.51 22.35
CA PRO A 51 -0.09 7.65 21.34
C PRO A 51 -1.16 7.59 20.26
N LEU A 52 -0.95 8.33 19.16
CA LEU A 52 -1.67 8.06 17.95
C LEU A 52 -1.33 6.61 17.64
N ALA A 53 -2.28 5.71 17.91
CA ALA A 53 -2.13 4.32 17.56
C ALA A 53 -1.83 4.30 16.07
N ALA A 54 -0.57 4.01 15.72
CA ALA A 54 -0.17 3.77 14.36
C ALA A 54 -1.02 2.57 13.92
N GLN A 55 -2.12 2.84 13.22
CA GLN A 55 -2.89 1.82 12.55
C GLN A 55 -1.94 1.27 11.51
N ALA A 56 -1.35 0.11 11.79
CA ALA A 56 -0.52 -0.58 10.83
C ALA A 56 -1.46 -1.01 9.69
N ILE A 57 -1.55 -0.17 8.65
CA ILE A 57 -2.25 -0.52 7.42
C ILE A 57 -1.42 -1.63 6.78
N SER A 58 -1.85 -2.87 6.98
CA SER A 58 -1.24 -4.02 6.34
C SER A 58 -1.76 -4.11 4.92
N ALA A 59 -0.85 -4.26 3.96
CA ALA A 59 -1.21 -4.52 2.56
C ALA A 59 -2.07 -5.78 2.44
N ARG A 60 -3.04 -5.75 1.52
CA ARG A 60 -3.97 -6.85 1.27
C ARG A 60 -3.28 -8.03 0.59
N THR A 61 -3.72 -9.25 0.88
CA THR A 61 -3.11 -10.50 0.38
C THR A 61 -4.15 -11.44 -0.24
N GLY A 62 -3.71 -12.46 -0.98
CA GLY A 62 -4.62 -13.37 -1.68
C GLY A 62 -5.46 -12.62 -2.72
N LEU A 63 -6.72 -13.06 -2.92
CA LEU A 63 -7.63 -12.46 -3.90
C LEU A 63 -8.10 -11.05 -3.52
N SER A 64 -7.96 -10.64 -2.26
CA SER A 64 -8.30 -9.27 -1.83
C SER A 64 -7.19 -8.26 -2.14
N SER A 65 -5.99 -8.74 -2.51
CA SER A 65 -4.93 -7.85 -2.99
C SER A 65 -5.28 -7.30 -4.37
N PRO A 66 -5.20 -5.97 -4.59
CA PRO A 66 -5.45 -5.39 -5.91
C PRO A 66 -4.47 -5.93 -6.96
N PHE A 67 -3.26 -6.31 -6.54
CA PHE A 67 -2.20 -6.85 -7.36
C PHE A 67 -2.32 -8.35 -7.69
N THR A 68 -3.18 -9.11 -7.01
CA THR A 68 -3.31 -10.53 -7.35
C THR A 68 -4.12 -10.68 -8.64
N GLY A 69 -3.55 -11.32 -9.65
CA GLY A 69 -4.22 -11.57 -10.93
C GLY A 69 -3.26 -11.89 -12.06
N GLU A 70 -3.78 -11.86 -13.28
CA GLU A 70 -3.00 -11.99 -14.50
C GLU A 70 -3.17 -10.75 -15.37
N TYR A 71 -2.14 -10.45 -16.17
CA TYR A 71 -1.99 -9.16 -16.81
C TYR A 71 -1.59 -9.27 -18.29
N ASP A 72 -2.00 -8.30 -19.08
CA ASP A 72 -1.48 -8.02 -20.40
C ASP A 72 -0.32 -7.02 -20.29
N ASP A 73 0.84 -7.41 -20.82
CA ASP A 73 2.02 -6.57 -20.97
C ASP A 73 2.20 -6.22 -22.45
N LYS A 74 2.15 -4.94 -22.78
CA LYS A 74 2.29 -4.46 -24.17
C LYS A 74 3.64 -4.85 -24.78
N ASN A 75 4.69 -4.96 -23.97
CA ASN A 75 6.01 -5.36 -24.43
C ASN A 75 6.11 -6.86 -24.68
N HIS A 76 5.19 -7.66 -24.13
CA HIS A 76 5.10 -9.10 -24.33
C HIS A 76 3.66 -9.56 -24.67
N PRO A 77 3.13 -9.18 -25.85
CA PRO A 77 1.74 -9.44 -26.22
C PRO A 77 1.36 -10.92 -26.19
N GLY A 78 0.24 -11.22 -25.53
CA GLY A 78 -0.31 -12.57 -25.43
C GLY A 78 0.45 -13.50 -24.48
N CYS A 79 1.54 -13.04 -23.86
CA CYS A 79 2.32 -13.84 -22.94
C CYS A 79 1.77 -13.79 -21.51
N LEU A 80 2.17 -14.78 -20.70
CA LEU A 80 1.78 -14.85 -19.31
C LEU A 80 2.45 -13.72 -18.51
N ARG A 81 1.66 -13.04 -17.69
CA ARG A 81 2.09 -12.22 -16.56
C ARG A 81 1.15 -12.53 -15.41
N SER A 82 1.65 -13.19 -14.37
CA SER A 82 0.86 -13.58 -13.22
C SER A 82 1.50 -13.00 -11.97
N VAL A 83 0.69 -12.41 -11.11
CA VAL A 83 1.10 -11.92 -9.80
C VAL A 83 0.21 -12.59 -8.76
N LYS A 84 0.85 -13.20 -7.77
CA LYS A 84 0.18 -13.81 -6.62
C LYS A 84 0.73 -13.21 -5.34
N VAL A 85 -0.10 -12.45 -4.64
CA VAL A 85 0.27 -11.89 -3.33
C VAL A 85 -0.12 -12.86 -2.23
N VAL A 86 0.83 -13.20 -1.36
CA VAL A 86 0.62 -14.05 -0.19
C VAL A 86 1.04 -13.32 1.09
N GLY A 87 0.55 -13.82 2.23
CA GLY A 87 1.00 -13.35 3.55
C GLY A 87 2.51 -13.50 3.72
N ALA A 88 3.09 -12.62 4.54
CA ALA A 88 4.49 -12.67 4.87
C ALA A 88 4.86 -13.98 5.61
N LYS A 89 6.08 -14.47 5.39
CA LYS A 89 6.67 -15.51 6.24
C LYS A 89 6.94 -14.90 7.63
N LEU A 90 6.71 -15.70 8.67
CA LEU A 90 7.13 -15.36 10.02
C LEU A 90 8.63 -15.55 10.13
N ASP A 91 9.34 -14.56 10.67
CA ASP A 91 10.74 -14.73 11.03
C ASP A 91 10.89 -15.57 12.31
N ALA A 92 12.13 -15.94 12.66
CA ALA A 92 12.42 -16.71 13.87
C ALA A 92 12.00 -16.01 15.17
N SER A 93 11.77 -14.69 15.14
CA SER A 93 11.27 -13.90 16.27
C SER A 93 9.73 -13.83 16.32
N GLY A 94 9.03 -14.51 15.40
CA GLY A 94 7.58 -14.48 15.29
C GLY A 94 7.02 -13.18 14.70
N ARG A 95 7.86 -12.31 14.15
CA ARG A 95 7.43 -11.07 13.49
C ARG A 95 7.07 -11.36 12.04
N LYS A 96 5.97 -10.78 11.58
CA LYS A 96 5.54 -10.83 10.17
C LYS A 96 6.25 -9.72 9.39
N GLY A 97 6.90 -10.10 8.29
CA GLY A 97 7.38 -9.14 7.30
C GLY A 97 6.24 -8.52 6.46
N PRO A 98 6.58 -7.80 5.38
CA PRO A 98 5.59 -7.37 4.39
C PRO A 98 5.08 -8.58 3.57
N PRO A 99 3.84 -8.53 3.05
CA PRO A 99 3.35 -9.53 2.11
C PRO A 99 4.31 -9.76 0.93
N LEU A 100 4.39 -11.00 0.47
CA LEU A 100 5.24 -11.41 -0.64
C LEU A 100 4.41 -11.47 -1.91
N ALA A 101 4.98 -11.03 -3.03
CA ALA A 101 4.40 -11.18 -4.35
C ALA A 101 5.24 -12.18 -5.15
N TYR A 102 4.62 -13.26 -5.62
CA TYR A 102 5.22 -14.17 -6.58
C TYR A 102 4.79 -13.77 -7.97
N VAL A 103 5.76 -13.45 -8.81
CA VAL A 103 5.54 -12.99 -10.17
C VAL A 103 6.04 -14.06 -11.12
N LYS A 104 5.19 -14.51 -12.03
CA LYS A 104 5.56 -15.45 -13.09
C LYS A 104 5.27 -14.84 -14.43
N GLY A 105 6.07 -15.16 -15.43
CA GLY A 105 5.73 -14.77 -16.78
C GLY A 105 6.51 -15.49 -17.85
N VAL A 106 6.16 -15.16 -19.09
CA VAL A 106 6.82 -15.63 -20.31
C VAL A 106 7.12 -14.40 -21.16
N ASP A 107 8.27 -14.41 -21.84
CA ASP A 107 8.69 -13.28 -22.68
C ASP A 107 8.41 -13.50 -24.17
N GLY A 108 8.25 -14.75 -24.61
CA GLY A 108 7.82 -15.09 -25.96
C GLY A 108 7.77 -16.59 -26.22
N LEU A 109 7.01 -16.99 -27.24
CA LEU A 109 6.95 -18.36 -27.76
C LEU A 109 7.14 -18.33 -29.29
N PRO A 110 8.21 -18.95 -29.83
CA PRO A 110 9.37 -19.51 -29.11
C PRO A 110 10.13 -18.41 -28.33
N ALA A 111 11.02 -18.75 -27.40
CA ALA A 111 11.70 -17.78 -26.51
C ALA A 111 12.45 -16.63 -27.23
N ALA A 112 12.83 -16.82 -28.50
CA ALA A 112 13.42 -15.78 -29.33
C ALA A 112 12.41 -14.71 -29.81
N SER A 113 11.11 -14.99 -29.72
CA SER A 113 10.04 -14.03 -30.01
C SER A 113 9.78 -13.15 -28.78
N LYS A 114 9.04 -12.05 -28.98
CA LYS A 114 8.51 -11.22 -27.88
C LYS A 114 7.00 -11.42 -27.67
N THR A 115 6.42 -12.42 -28.32
CA THR A 115 4.97 -12.60 -28.40
C THR A 115 4.62 -14.05 -28.16
N CYS A 116 3.44 -14.30 -27.59
CA CYS A 116 2.95 -15.65 -27.37
C CYS A 116 1.68 -15.86 -28.21
N PRO A 117 1.75 -16.64 -29.30
CA PRO A 117 0.61 -16.88 -30.18
C PRO A 117 -0.56 -17.56 -29.46
N LYS A 118 -1.78 -17.22 -29.85
CA LYS A 118 -2.98 -17.86 -29.31
C LYS A 118 -2.97 -19.35 -29.65
N GLY A 119 -3.24 -20.19 -28.65
CA GLY A 119 -3.26 -21.65 -28.79
C GLY A 119 -1.91 -22.33 -28.54
N GLN A 120 -0.81 -21.57 -28.41
CA GLN A 120 0.48 -22.10 -28.01
C GLN A 120 0.68 -21.90 -26.51
N LYS A 121 0.83 -23.01 -25.77
CA LYS A 121 1.10 -22.99 -24.33
C LYS A 121 2.60 -23.07 -24.06
N PRO A 122 3.14 -22.25 -23.15
CA PRO A 122 4.53 -22.33 -22.75
C PRO A 122 4.82 -23.66 -22.04
N GLY A 123 6.03 -24.18 -22.20
CA GLY A 123 6.58 -25.20 -21.32
C GLY A 123 7.00 -24.63 -19.96
N LEU A 124 7.31 -25.49 -19.00
CA LEU A 124 7.79 -25.05 -17.67
C LEU A 124 9.11 -24.29 -17.76
N THR A 125 9.97 -24.63 -18.71
CA THR A 125 11.27 -24.00 -18.94
C THR A 125 11.17 -22.61 -19.57
N ASP A 126 10.03 -22.26 -20.16
CA ASP A 126 9.79 -20.94 -20.76
C ASP A 126 9.30 -19.91 -19.73
N VAL A 127 8.89 -20.39 -18.55
CA VAL A 127 8.37 -19.55 -17.47
C VAL A 127 9.51 -19.09 -16.57
N TRP A 128 9.68 -17.78 -16.48
CA TRP A 128 10.53 -17.18 -15.46
C TRP A 128 9.69 -16.82 -14.23
N SER A 129 10.37 -16.80 -13.07
CA SER A 129 9.79 -16.38 -11.81
C SER A 129 10.61 -15.25 -11.19
N SER A 130 9.93 -14.32 -10.52
CA SER A 130 10.52 -13.21 -9.80
C SER A 130 9.78 -13.03 -8.48
N ASN A 131 10.52 -12.58 -7.46
CA ASN A 131 9.95 -12.28 -6.15
C ASN A 131 9.72 -10.78 -6.01
N GLY A 132 8.71 -10.44 -5.22
CA GLY A 132 8.35 -9.08 -4.91
C GLY A 132 7.78 -8.94 -3.50
N LYS A 133 7.51 -7.71 -3.11
CA LYS A 133 6.94 -7.32 -1.82
C LYS A 133 5.83 -6.32 -2.05
N VAL A 134 4.75 -6.43 -1.29
CA VAL A 134 3.69 -5.42 -1.29
C VAL A 134 3.84 -4.58 -0.04
N SER A 135 3.84 -3.27 -0.22
CA SER A 135 3.94 -2.28 0.85
C SER A 135 2.81 -1.28 0.71
N VAL A 136 2.37 -0.70 1.81
CA VAL A 136 1.43 0.43 1.78
C VAL A 136 2.25 1.71 1.84
N ASP A 137 1.98 2.67 0.96
CA ASP A 137 2.60 3.98 1.03
C ASP A 137 2.01 4.84 2.16
N ASN A 138 2.58 6.02 2.38
CA ASN A 138 2.13 6.93 3.45
C ASN A 138 0.69 7.44 3.25
N ASP A 139 0.15 7.33 2.04
CA ASP A 139 -1.19 7.75 1.67
C ASP A 139 -2.21 6.59 1.77
N GLY A 140 -1.77 5.40 2.22
CA GLY A 140 -2.60 4.22 2.37
C GLY A 140 -2.81 3.43 1.07
N VAL A 141 -2.04 3.72 0.02
CA VAL A 141 -2.15 3.05 -1.29
C VAL A 141 -1.20 1.86 -1.34
N ASP A 142 -1.73 0.70 -1.73
CA ASP A 142 -0.93 -0.51 -1.95
C ASP A 142 0.05 -0.27 -3.13
N THR A 143 1.33 -0.53 -2.91
CA THR A 143 2.42 -0.52 -3.91
C THR A 143 3.06 -1.90 -3.97
N ILE A 144 3.52 -2.31 -5.16
CA ILE A 144 4.20 -3.59 -5.35
C ILE A 144 5.63 -3.35 -5.83
N THR A 145 6.61 -3.88 -5.11
CA THR A 145 8.01 -3.89 -5.54
C THR A 145 8.34 -5.26 -6.11
N ILE A 146 8.80 -5.33 -7.35
CA ILE A 146 9.19 -6.58 -8.03
C ILE A 146 10.68 -6.53 -8.33
N ASP A 147 11.40 -7.59 -7.99
CA ASP A 147 12.82 -7.72 -8.28
C ASP A 147 13.05 -8.43 -9.62
N PHE A 148 13.51 -7.68 -10.62
CA PHE A 148 13.88 -8.21 -11.93
C PHE A 148 15.40 -8.37 -12.09
N THR A 149 16.19 -8.25 -11.02
CA THR A 149 17.66 -8.37 -11.05
C THR A 149 18.08 -9.72 -11.61
N GLU A 150 17.55 -10.82 -11.07
CA GLU A 150 17.87 -12.17 -11.54
C GLU A 150 17.43 -12.39 -13.00
N LYS A 151 16.22 -11.91 -13.34
CA LYS A 151 15.67 -12.04 -14.70
C LYS A 151 16.52 -11.31 -15.75
N THR A 152 16.97 -10.10 -15.44
CA THR A 152 17.60 -9.20 -16.42
C THR A 152 19.12 -9.17 -16.31
N ASN A 153 19.71 -10.05 -15.49
CA ASN A 153 21.13 -10.04 -15.14
C ASN A 153 21.58 -8.65 -14.65
N GLY A 154 20.77 -8.03 -13.78
CA GLY A 154 21.06 -6.75 -13.11
C GLY A 154 20.73 -5.48 -13.89
N LYS A 155 20.13 -5.55 -15.09
CA LYS A 155 19.86 -4.36 -15.91
C LYS A 155 18.70 -3.48 -15.40
N VAL A 156 17.65 -4.08 -14.85
CA VAL A 156 16.42 -3.36 -14.46
C VAL A 156 16.28 -3.22 -12.95
N GLY A 157 16.86 -4.13 -12.16
CA GLY A 157 16.82 -4.06 -10.70
C GLY A 157 15.40 -4.19 -10.12
N LEU A 158 15.14 -3.45 -9.04
CA LEU A 158 13.85 -3.41 -8.36
C LEU A 158 12.94 -2.35 -9.00
N LEU A 159 11.74 -2.75 -9.39
CA LEU A 159 10.72 -1.84 -9.90
C LEU A 159 9.55 -1.71 -8.91
N VAL A 160 9.19 -0.48 -8.58
CA VAL A 160 8.03 -0.17 -7.74
C VAL A 160 6.84 0.16 -8.62
N GLY A 161 5.94 -0.81 -8.77
CA GLY A 161 4.66 -0.66 -9.45
C GLY A 161 3.59 -0.04 -8.56
N LYS A 162 2.81 0.88 -9.12
CA LYS A 162 1.60 1.42 -8.49
C LYS A 162 0.37 0.82 -9.12
N PHE A 163 -0.65 0.57 -8.32
CA PHE A 163 -1.95 0.17 -8.85
C PHE A 163 -2.64 1.40 -9.46
N ASP A 164 -3.10 1.27 -10.69
CA ASP A 164 -3.72 2.36 -11.45
C ASP A 164 -4.84 1.81 -12.34
N GLU A 165 -5.65 2.69 -12.92
CA GLU A 165 -6.72 2.34 -13.85
C GLU A 165 -6.44 2.91 -15.25
N PHE A 166 -6.40 2.03 -16.25
CA PHE A 166 -6.16 2.39 -17.63
C PHE A 166 -7.41 2.12 -18.46
N ASN A 167 -8.08 3.17 -18.95
CA ASN A 167 -9.29 3.06 -19.78
C ASN A 167 -10.40 2.22 -19.11
N GLY A 168 -10.62 2.37 -17.80
CA GLY A 168 -11.61 1.59 -17.06
C GLY A 168 -11.14 0.18 -16.65
N GLN A 169 -9.87 -0.17 -16.90
CA GLN A 169 -9.31 -1.47 -16.54
C GLN A 169 -8.21 -1.31 -15.49
N PRO A 170 -8.28 -2.04 -14.36
CA PRO A 170 -7.23 -1.99 -13.34
C PRO A 170 -5.91 -2.52 -13.89
N GLY A 171 -4.79 -2.03 -13.36
CA GLY A 171 -3.47 -2.47 -13.79
C GLY A 171 -2.35 -2.01 -12.86
N ILE A 172 -1.12 -2.32 -13.27
CA ILE A 172 0.11 -1.92 -12.59
C ILE A 172 0.88 -0.98 -13.52
N LEU A 173 1.16 0.23 -13.04
CA LEU A 173 2.05 1.17 -13.70
C LEU A 173 3.46 1.03 -13.12
N PHE A 174 4.42 0.71 -13.97
CA PHE A 174 5.84 0.68 -13.61
C PHE A 174 6.52 2.03 -13.93
N PRO A 175 7.63 2.35 -13.25
CA PRO A 175 8.32 3.65 -13.42
C PRO A 175 9.00 3.79 -14.79
N ASP A 176 9.23 2.68 -15.50
CA ASP A 176 9.71 2.65 -16.88
C ASP A 176 8.64 3.02 -17.92
N GLY A 177 7.40 3.28 -17.46
CA GLY A 177 6.25 3.55 -18.32
C GLY A 177 5.57 2.29 -18.85
N ASN A 178 6.06 1.09 -18.51
CA ASN A 178 5.37 -0.14 -18.86
C ASN A 178 4.10 -0.29 -18.02
N LYS A 179 3.06 -0.84 -18.66
CA LYS A 179 1.73 -1.01 -18.07
C LYS A 179 1.33 -2.45 -18.18
N TRP A 180 0.99 -3.03 -17.04
CA TRP A 180 0.41 -4.35 -16.97
C TRP A 180 -1.09 -4.19 -16.71
N VAL A 181 -1.91 -4.46 -17.71
CA VAL A 181 -3.37 -4.29 -17.62
C VAL A 181 -3.98 -5.59 -17.13
N LYS A 182 -4.77 -5.55 -16.05
CA LYS A 182 -5.31 -6.75 -15.41
C LYS A 182 -6.39 -7.37 -16.29
N VAL A 183 -6.26 -8.66 -16.57
CA VAL A 183 -7.21 -9.43 -17.37
C VAL A 183 -8.29 -9.99 -16.47
N ASN A 184 -9.54 -9.58 -16.68
CA ASN A 184 -10.67 -10.12 -15.95
C ASN A 184 -10.88 -11.60 -16.32
N GLY A 185 -11.03 -12.48 -15.33
CA GLY A 185 -11.08 -13.93 -15.52
C GLY A 185 -9.71 -14.61 -15.75
N GLY A 186 -8.63 -13.82 -15.83
CA GLY A 186 -7.27 -14.32 -16.07
C GLY A 186 -7.04 -14.89 -17.47
N THR A 187 -5.95 -15.62 -17.63
CA THR A 187 -5.40 -16.09 -18.91
C THR A 187 -4.99 -17.57 -18.82
N PRO A 188 -5.94 -18.49 -18.54
CA PRO A 188 -5.63 -19.92 -18.36
C PRO A 188 -4.95 -20.55 -19.59
N ASP A 189 -5.21 -20.03 -20.79
CA ASP A 189 -4.59 -20.49 -22.03
C ASP A 189 -3.11 -20.11 -22.17
N ARG A 190 -2.61 -19.20 -21.34
CA ARG A 190 -1.20 -18.77 -21.31
C ARG A 190 -0.39 -19.51 -20.25
N ARG A 191 -1.04 -20.35 -19.43
CA ARG A 191 -0.38 -21.13 -18.38
C ARG A 191 0.23 -22.41 -18.95
N PRO A 192 1.35 -22.89 -18.41
CA PRO A 192 1.83 -24.23 -18.70
C PRO A 192 0.81 -25.29 -18.28
N PRO A 193 0.65 -26.38 -19.05
CA PRO A 193 -0.39 -27.40 -18.82
C PRO A 193 -0.31 -28.12 -17.47
N ASN A 194 0.84 -28.10 -16.78
CA ASN A 194 1.05 -28.77 -15.48
C ASN A 194 1.33 -27.82 -14.30
N GLU A 195 1.23 -26.50 -14.48
CA GLU A 195 1.34 -25.57 -13.35
C GLU A 195 -0.02 -25.30 -12.72
N THR A 196 -0.22 -25.81 -11.51
CA THR A 196 -1.02 -25.05 -10.54
C THR A 196 -0.19 -23.86 -10.09
N LEU A 197 -0.75 -22.64 -10.05
CA LEU A 197 -0.14 -21.44 -9.44
C LEU A 197 0.00 -21.62 -7.91
N LYS A 198 0.66 -22.69 -7.47
CA LYS A 198 1.01 -22.93 -6.09
C LYS A 198 2.16 -21.99 -5.77
N ALA A 199 1.99 -21.25 -4.69
CA ALA A 199 3.14 -20.63 -4.07
C ALA A 199 3.88 -21.81 -3.46
N GLU A 200 5.10 -22.10 -3.90
CA GLU A 200 5.93 -22.99 -3.10
C GLU A 200 6.06 -22.32 -1.72
N GLN A 201 5.49 -23.00 -0.71
CA GLN A 201 5.42 -22.55 0.68
C GLN A 201 6.80 -22.65 1.32
#